data_AF-A0AAQ0B094-F1
#
_entry.id   AF-A0AAQ0B094-F1
#
_cell.length_a   1.000
_cell.length_b   1.000
_cell.length_c   1.000
_cell.angle_alpha   90.00
_cell.angle_beta   90.00
_cell.angle_gamma   90.00
#
_symmetry.space_group_name_H-M   'P 1'
#
loop_
_entity.id
_entity.type
_entity.pdbx_description
1 polymer ?
#
loop_
_entity_poly.entity_id
_entity_poly.type
_entity_poly.pdbx_seq_one_letter_code
_entity_poly.pdbx_strand_id
1 'polypeptide(L)'
;MISESAFKTELEKFCNPRSPNYQGDPKTRSEAIQRANQGWGNALYECAKNISPVSTNANAAKTAFLGIVGTEAMTLEILQQAVSQFALKLGQGMSGYNPTPPPAPLMLSSSVTDYDSNCYQIANQVCNWLRTGQSTLLVPPNTIEPWL
;
A
#
# COMPACT_ATOMS: atom_id res chain seq x y z
N MET A 1 6.22 -2.76 -11.87
CA MET A 1 5.44 -1.54 -12.05
C MET A 1 4.44 -1.33 -10.92
N ILE A 2 4.67 -0.26 -10.15
CA ILE A 2 3.73 0.30 -9.17
C ILE A 2 2.44 0.76 -9.88
N SER A 3 1.30 0.18 -9.50
CA SER A 3 0.01 0.38 -10.16
C SER A 3 -1.01 1.14 -9.30
N GLU A 4 -1.17 2.44 -9.59
CA GLU A 4 -2.19 3.30 -8.96
C GLU A 4 -3.62 2.82 -9.25
N SER A 5 -3.89 2.36 -10.46
CA SER A 5 -5.22 1.89 -10.85
C SER A 5 -5.60 0.61 -10.12
N ALA A 6 -4.65 -0.30 -9.89
CA ALA A 6 -4.87 -1.51 -9.09
C ALA A 6 -5.12 -1.16 -7.62
N PHE A 7 -4.34 -0.21 -7.06
CA PHE A 7 -4.58 0.31 -5.70
C PHE A 7 -5.99 0.89 -5.55
N LYS A 8 -6.38 1.79 -6.47
CA LYS A 8 -7.68 2.46 -6.48
C LYS A 8 -8.82 1.45 -6.57
N THR A 9 -8.68 0.45 -7.45
CA THR A 9 -9.70 -0.61 -7.62
C THR A 9 -9.95 -1.37 -6.31
N GLU A 10 -8.91 -1.67 -5.53
CA GLU A 10 -9.07 -2.32 -4.23
C GLU A 10 -9.64 -1.37 -3.16
N LEU A 11 -9.25 -0.09 -3.15
CA LEU A 11 -9.85 0.90 -2.26
C LEU A 11 -11.36 1.05 -2.48
N GLU A 12 -11.77 1.12 -3.74
CA GLU A 12 -13.17 1.30 -4.11
C GLU A 12 -14.10 0.23 -3.53
N LYS A 13 -13.60 -1.01 -3.36
CA LYS A 13 -14.37 -2.13 -2.83
C LYS A 13 -14.98 -1.86 -1.45
N PHE A 14 -14.33 -1.01 -0.65
CA PHE A 14 -14.78 -0.69 0.71
C PHE A 14 -14.96 0.80 0.99
N CYS A 15 -14.50 1.70 0.11
CA CYS A 15 -14.59 3.15 0.29
C CYS A 15 -15.54 3.87 -0.67
N ASN A 16 -15.97 3.24 -1.79
CA ASN A 16 -16.76 3.93 -2.81
C ASN A 16 -18.09 3.20 -3.11
N PRO A 17 -19.21 3.58 -2.49
CA PRO A 17 -20.51 2.96 -2.74
C PRO A 17 -21.05 3.16 -4.16
N ARG A 18 -20.44 4.04 -4.95
CA ARG A 18 -20.80 4.27 -6.36
C ARG A 18 -19.96 3.45 -7.33
N SER A 19 -18.91 2.77 -6.87
CA SER A 19 -18.08 1.92 -7.73
C SER A 19 -18.81 0.61 -8.04
N PRO A 20 -18.70 0.08 -9.28
CA PRO A 20 -19.15 -1.27 -9.59
C PRO A 20 -18.40 -2.36 -8.79
N ASN A 21 -17.25 -2.03 -8.21
CA ASN A 21 -16.45 -2.94 -7.39
C ASN A 21 -16.90 -2.96 -5.91
N TYR A 22 -17.84 -2.11 -5.51
CA TYR A 22 -18.23 -1.98 -4.10
C TYR A 22 -18.81 -3.28 -3.53
N GLN A 23 -18.31 -3.70 -2.36
CA GLN A 23 -18.70 -4.97 -1.72
C GLN A 23 -19.83 -4.80 -0.70
N GLY A 24 -20.53 -3.66 -0.72
CA GLY A 24 -21.62 -3.34 0.17
C GLY A 24 -21.17 -2.90 1.56
N ASP A 25 -22.12 -2.35 2.31
CA ASP A 25 -21.87 -1.86 3.66
C ASP A 25 -21.69 -3.01 4.67
N PRO A 26 -20.73 -2.91 5.60
CA PRO A 26 -20.60 -3.85 6.70
C PRO A 26 -21.82 -3.76 7.64
N LYS A 27 -22.27 -4.90 8.17
CA LYS A 27 -23.42 -4.96 9.10
C LYS A 27 -23.02 -4.75 10.55
N THR A 28 -21.75 -4.92 10.86
CA THR A 28 -21.22 -4.80 12.23
C THR A 28 -19.94 -3.97 12.26
N ARG A 29 -19.62 -3.38 13.42
CA ARG A 29 -18.36 -2.65 13.62
C ARG A 29 -17.13 -3.53 13.38
N SER A 30 -17.16 -4.78 13.87
CA SER A 30 -16.03 -5.71 13.70
C SER A 30 -15.80 -6.04 12.22
N GLU A 31 -16.88 -6.26 11.46
CA GLU A 31 -16.80 -6.47 10.02
C GLU A 31 -16.27 -5.22 9.30
N ALA A 32 -16.70 -4.02 9.70
CA ALA A 32 -16.21 -2.77 9.11
C ALA A 32 -14.70 -2.61 9.29
N ILE A 33 -14.20 -2.87 10.51
CA ILE A 33 -12.77 -2.80 10.83
C ILE A 33 -11.99 -3.84 10.01
N GLN A 34 -12.46 -5.09 9.99
CA GLN A 34 -11.81 -6.16 9.24
C GLN A 34 -11.74 -5.84 7.74
N ARG A 35 -12.86 -5.39 7.14
CA ARG A 35 -12.92 -5.03 5.72
C ARG A 35 -11.97 -3.87 5.40
N ALA A 36 -11.92 -2.83 6.24
CA ALA A 36 -10.99 -1.72 6.05
C ALA A 36 -9.52 -2.17 6.14
N ASN A 37 -9.17 -2.93 7.19
CA ASN A 37 -7.79 -3.41 7.38
C ASN A 37 -7.33 -4.32 6.23
N GLN A 38 -8.19 -5.26 5.82
CA GLN A 38 -7.90 -6.14 4.68
C GLN A 38 -7.88 -5.38 3.35
N GLY A 39 -8.80 -4.44 3.15
CA GLY A 39 -8.90 -3.63 1.95
C GLY A 39 -7.64 -2.81 1.70
N TRP A 40 -7.11 -2.14 2.73
CA TRP A 40 -5.83 -1.45 2.63
C TRP A 40 -4.65 -2.38 2.34
N GLY A 41 -4.58 -3.53 3.02
CA GLY A 41 -3.54 -4.53 2.77
C GLY A 41 -3.59 -5.09 1.34
N ASN A 42 -4.78 -5.31 0.80
CA ASN A 42 -5.00 -5.73 -0.59
C ASN A 42 -4.59 -4.63 -1.58
N ALA A 43 -4.99 -3.38 -1.33
CA ALA A 43 -4.65 -2.26 -2.20
C ALA A 43 -3.13 -2.08 -2.32
N LEU A 44 -2.41 -2.11 -1.19
CA LEU A 44 -0.95 -2.04 -1.17
C LEU A 44 -0.31 -3.21 -1.92
N TYR A 45 -0.79 -4.42 -1.69
CA TYR A 45 -0.33 -5.62 -2.40
C TYR A 45 -0.51 -5.48 -3.91
N GLU A 46 -1.72 -5.12 -4.35
CA GLU A 46 -2.04 -4.98 -5.78
C GLU A 46 -1.26 -3.83 -6.44
N CYS A 47 -0.98 -2.73 -5.72
CA CYS A 47 -0.11 -1.67 -6.22
C CYS A 47 1.33 -2.18 -6.43
N ALA A 48 1.86 -3.00 -5.52
CA ALA A 48 3.29 -3.33 -5.49
C ALA A 48 3.67 -4.74 -6.03
N LYS A 49 2.72 -5.66 -6.26
CA LYS A 49 3.03 -7.08 -6.55
C LYS A 49 3.89 -7.33 -7.79
N ASN A 50 3.91 -6.38 -8.73
CA ASN A 50 4.67 -6.47 -9.98
C ASN A 50 5.91 -5.56 -9.99
N ILE A 51 6.31 -4.99 -8.85
CA ILE A 51 7.52 -4.17 -8.74
C ILE A 51 8.75 -4.95 -9.18
N SER A 52 9.70 -4.26 -9.82
CA SER A 52 11.01 -4.79 -10.20
C SER A 52 12.09 -4.32 -9.23
N PRO A 53 13.05 -5.19 -8.86
CA PRO A 53 13.10 -6.64 -9.16
C PRO A 53 11.89 -7.39 -8.58
N VAL A 54 11.42 -8.44 -9.29
CA VAL A 54 10.13 -9.11 -9.03
C VAL A 54 9.96 -9.46 -7.55
N SER A 55 8.93 -8.91 -6.91
CA SER A 55 8.70 -9.10 -5.48
C SER A 55 8.00 -10.43 -5.16
N THR A 56 8.75 -11.41 -4.65
CA THR A 56 8.16 -12.51 -3.85
C THR A 56 7.63 -12.01 -2.49
N ASN A 57 8.05 -10.82 -2.04
CA ASN A 57 7.71 -10.28 -0.72
C ASN A 57 6.54 -9.29 -0.67
N ALA A 58 5.83 -8.98 -1.76
CA ALA A 58 4.62 -8.15 -1.65
C ALA A 58 3.56 -8.79 -0.73
N ASN A 59 3.43 -10.13 -0.76
CA ASN A 59 2.59 -10.86 0.18
C ASN A 59 3.12 -10.76 1.62
N ALA A 60 4.44 -10.90 1.82
CA ALA A 60 5.05 -10.75 3.15
C ALA A 60 4.89 -9.31 3.69
N ALA A 61 4.96 -8.31 2.81
CA ALA A 61 4.71 -6.92 3.13
C ALA A 61 3.26 -6.67 3.55
N LYS A 62 2.30 -7.27 2.84
CA LYS A 62 0.89 -7.28 3.26
C LYS A 62 0.71 -7.91 4.64
N THR A 63 1.37 -9.03 4.92
CA THR A 63 1.33 -9.64 6.27
C THR A 63 1.92 -8.71 7.33
N ALA A 64 3.05 -8.03 7.04
CA ALA A 64 3.63 -7.06 7.96
C ALA A 64 2.70 -5.87 8.22
N PHE A 65 2.05 -5.34 7.17
CA PHE A 65 1.00 -4.32 7.29
C PHE A 65 -0.11 -4.78 8.22
N LEU A 66 -0.67 -5.98 7.96
CA LEU A 66 -1.77 -6.55 8.73
C LEU A 66 -1.40 -6.80 10.20
N GLY A 67 -0.13 -7.12 10.46
CA GLY A 67 0.41 -7.29 11.81
C GLY A 67 0.45 -5.98 12.62
N ILE A 68 0.65 -4.83 11.96
CA ILE A 68 0.64 -3.51 12.63
C ILE A 68 -0.78 -3.02 12.88
N VAL A 69 -1.67 -3.12 11.88
CA VAL A 69 -3.05 -2.65 12.04
C VAL A 69 -3.85 -3.51 13.02
N GLY A 70 -3.52 -4.81 13.13
CA GLY A 70 -4.17 -5.72 14.05
C GLY A 70 -5.69 -5.79 13.86
N THR A 71 -6.42 -5.83 14.98
CA THR A 71 -7.89 -5.94 15.03
C THR A 71 -8.58 -4.64 15.41
N GLU A 72 -7.83 -3.55 15.61
CA GLU A 72 -8.36 -2.27 16.03
C GLU A 72 -8.81 -1.41 14.84
N ALA A 73 -9.66 -0.43 15.11
CA ALA A 73 -10.05 0.55 14.11
C ALA A 73 -8.83 1.36 13.65
N MET A 74 -8.63 1.43 12.34
CA MET A 74 -7.47 2.08 11.74
C MET A 74 -7.51 3.60 11.95
N THR A 75 -6.59 4.12 12.77
CA THR A 75 -6.31 5.55 12.85
C THR A 75 -5.31 5.96 11.77
N LEU A 76 -5.18 7.27 11.51
CA LEU A 76 -4.17 7.78 10.59
C LEU A 76 -2.76 7.36 11.01
N GLU A 77 -2.43 7.48 12.30
CA GLU A 77 -1.11 7.11 12.83
C GLU A 77 -0.81 5.62 12.62
N ILE A 78 -1.77 4.73 12.91
CA ILE A 78 -1.64 3.29 12.66
C ILE A 78 -1.45 3.00 11.17
N LEU A 79 -2.23 3.66 10.31
CA LEU A 79 -2.10 3.52 8.85
C LEU A 79 -0.70 3.95 8.37
N GLN A 80 -0.21 5.11 8.81
CA GLN A 80 1.11 5.63 8.44
C GLN A 80 2.23 4.66 8.87
N GLN A 81 2.14 4.15 10.10
CA GLN A 81 3.09 3.15 10.60
C GLN A 81 3.01 1.83 9.81
N ALA A 82 1.79 1.33 9.56
CA ALA A 82 1.57 0.08 8.86
C ALA A 82 2.05 0.14 7.40
N VAL A 83 1.78 1.24 6.69
CA VAL A 83 2.27 1.47 5.32
C VAL A 83 3.79 1.60 5.30
N SER A 84 4.39 2.23 6.32
CA SER A 84 5.85 2.29 6.47
C SER A 84 6.46 0.90 6.64
N GLN A 85 5.84 0.04 7.46
CA GLN A 85 6.27 -1.34 7.65
C GLN A 85 6.04 -2.21 6.41
N PHE A 86 4.95 -1.97 5.65
CA PHE A 86 4.75 -2.57 4.34
C PHE A 86 5.93 -2.26 3.42
N ALA A 87 6.29 -0.99 3.27
CA ALA A 87 7.35 -0.56 2.36
C ALA A 87 8.73 -1.11 2.78
N LEU A 88 9.05 -1.09 4.08
CA LEU A 88 10.26 -1.71 4.61
C LEU A 88 10.33 -3.20 4.25
N LYS A 89 9.25 -3.95 4.49
CA LYS A 89 9.21 -5.39 4.23
C LYS A 89 9.22 -5.72 2.74
N LEU A 90 8.60 -4.87 1.93
CA LEU A 90 8.62 -4.95 0.47
C LEU A 90 10.06 -4.84 -0.04
N GLY A 91 10.78 -3.79 0.37
CA GLY A 91 12.18 -3.59 -0.01
C GLY A 91 13.08 -4.76 0.40
N GLN A 92 12.92 -5.27 1.63
CA GLN A 92 13.68 -6.43 2.14
C GLN A 92 13.57 -7.70 1.29
N GLY A 93 12.59 -7.77 0.36
CA GLY A 93 12.46 -8.89 -0.56
C GLY A 93 13.11 -8.79 -1.90
N MET A 94 13.74 -7.66 -2.20
CA MET A 94 14.45 -7.46 -3.45
C MET A 94 15.78 -8.21 -3.42
N SER A 95 15.73 -9.51 -3.69
CA SER A 95 16.90 -10.39 -3.67
C SER A 95 18.00 -9.87 -4.58
N GLY A 96 19.24 -9.83 -4.09
CA GLY A 96 20.39 -9.27 -4.83
C GLY A 96 20.52 -7.74 -4.72
N TYR A 97 19.63 -7.08 -3.99
CA TYR A 97 19.65 -5.63 -3.78
C TYR A 97 19.65 -5.27 -2.28
N ASN A 98 20.28 -4.15 -1.95
CA ASN A 98 20.09 -3.45 -0.68
C ASN A 98 18.96 -2.42 -0.84
N PRO A 99 17.81 -2.62 -0.20
CA PRO A 99 16.67 -1.71 -0.34
C PRO A 99 16.80 -0.47 0.54
N THR A 100 16.42 0.67 -0.02
CA THR A 100 16.18 1.93 0.69
C THR A 100 14.69 2.25 0.57
N PRO A 101 13.87 1.93 1.60
CA PRO A 101 12.45 2.22 1.54
C PRO A 101 12.17 3.73 1.49
N PRO A 102 10.98 4.13 1.02
CA PRO A 102 10.51 5.51 1.10
C PRO A 102 10.66 6.10 2.51
N PRO A 103 10.97 7.41 2.64
CA PRO A 103 11.04 8.08 3.94
C PRO A 103 9.70 8.02 4.68
N ALA A 104 9.73 7.63 5.96
CA ALA A 104 8.55 7.63 6.83
C ALA A 104 8.40 8.97 7.58
N PRO A 105 7.18 9.37 7.97
CA PRO A 105 5.90 8.72 7.65
C PRO A 105 5.37 9.13 6.28
N LEU A 106 4.54 8.27 5.68
CA LEU A 106 3.68 8.68 4.57
C LEU A 106 2.70 9.76 5.05
N MET A 107 2.69 10.94 4.43
CA MET A 107 1.71 11.98 4.76
C MET A 107 0.50 11.85 3.83
N LEU A 108 -0.64 11.42 4.37
CA LEU A 108 -1.90 11.32 3.63
C LEU A 108 -2.74 12.56 3.82
N SER A 109 -3.33 13.03 2.73
CA SER A 109 -4.37 14.04 2.68
C SER A 109 -5.53 13.53 1.85
N SER A 110 -6.74 13.97 2.18
CA SER A 110 -7.96 13.65 1.43
C SER A 110 -8.63 14.94 0.97
N SER A 111 -9.29 14.94 -0.19
CA SER A 111 -10.24 15.99 -0.56
C SER A 111 -11.66 15.46 -0.45
N VAL A 112 -12.55 16.33 0.02
CA VAL A 112 -13.94 15.98 0.39
C VAL A 112 -14.91 16.09 -0.78
N THR A 113 -14.42 16.12 -2.02
CA THR A 113 -15.27 16.44 -3.18
C THR A 113 -16.20 15.29 -3.55
N ASP A 114 -15.66 14.07 -3.70
CA ASP A 114 -16.43 12.84 -3.95
C ASP A 114 -15.59 11.59 -3.65
N TYR A 115 -16.24 10.42 -3.60
CA TYR A 115 -15.58 9.14 -3.29
C TYR A 115 -14.50 8.74 -4.30
N ASP A 116 -14.73 8.99 -5.60
CA ASP A 116 -13.82 8.56 -6.67
C ASP A 116 -12.54 9.40 -6.65
N SER A 117 -12.72 10.72 -6.59
CA SER A 117 -11.66 11.71 -6.40
C SER A 117 -10.84 11.43 -5.15
N ASN A 118 -11.50 11.06 -4.04
CA ASN A 118 -10.80 10.71 -2.81
C ASN A 118 -9.99 9.41 -2.97
N CYS A 119 -10.57 8.34 -3.53
CA CYS A 119 -9.84 7.09 -3.78
C CYS A 119 -8.66 7.31 -4.74
N TYR A 120 -8.84 8.13 -5.77
CA TYR A 120 -7.79 8.50 -6.71
C TYR A 120 -6.65 9.26 -6.03
N GLN A 121 -6.96 10.28 -5.23
CA GLN A 121 -5.95 11.07 -4.52
C GLN A 121 -5.15 10.23 -3.53
N ILE A 122 -5.83 9.35 -2.77
CA ILE A 122 -5.15 8.45 -1.85
C ILE A 122 -4.25 7.49 -2.62
N ALA A 123 -4.76 6.86 -3.70
CA ALA A 123 -3.98 5.96 -4.53
C ALA A 123 -2.73 6.65 -5.11
N ASN A 124 -2.90 7.86 -5.62
CA ASN A 124 -1.83 8.69 -6.16
C ASN A 124 -0.78 9.00 -5.08
N GLN A 125 -1.18 9.46 -3.89
CA GLN A 125 -0.25 9.78 -2.80
C GLN A 125 0.54 8.56 -2.33
N VAL A 126 -0.15 7.43 -2.10
CA VAL A 126 0.50 6.19 -1.64
C VAL A 126 1.47 5.65 -2.68
N CYS A 127 1.02 5.49 -3.92
CA CYS A 127 1.84 4.88 -4.96
C CYS A 127 2.97 5.86 -5.42
N ASN A 128 2.78 7.19 -5.38
CA ASN A 128 3.89 8.15 -5.57
C ASN A 128 4.92 8.08 -4.46
N TRP A 129 4.49 7.98 -3.20
CA TRP A 129 5.40 7.78 -2.09
C TRP A 129 6.16 6.46 -2.21
N LEU A 130 5.51 5.36 -2.61
CA LEU A 130 6.21 4.09 -2.86
C LEU A 130 7.27 4.20 -3.96
N ARG A 131 7.06 5.02 -5.00
CA ARG A 131 8.05 5.25 -6.08
C ARG A 131 9.31 5.95 -5.61
N THR A 132 9.30 6.61 -4.44
CA THR A 132 10.53 7.20 -3.89
C THR A 132 11.44 6.16 -3.25
N GLY A 133 10.97 4.91 -3.13
CA GLY A 133 11.80 3.78 -2.72
C GLY A 133 12.85 3.46 -3.78
N GLN A 134 14.01 3.03 -3.31
CA GLN A 134 15.17 2.70 -4.14
C GLN A 134 15.75 1.36 -3.73
N SER A 135 16.56 0.79 -4.62
CA SER A 135 17.28 -0.45 -4.38
C SER A 135 18.64 -0.34 -5.04
N THR A 136 19.69 -0.66 -4.28
CA THR A 136 21.07 -0.68 -4.79
C THR A 136 21.47 -2.11 -5.08
N LEU A 137 21.89 -2.41 -6.29
CA LEU A 137 22.41 -3.74 -6.64
C LEU A 137 23.59 -4.08 -5.71
N LEU A 138 23.61 -5.27 -5.11
CA LEU A 138 24.67 -5.67 -4.17
C LEU A 138 26.00 -6.02 -4.87
N VAL A 139 25.94 -6.26 -6.17
CA VAL A 139 27.12 -6.57 -6.99
C VAL A 139 27.52 -5.34 -7.82
N PRO A 140 28.83 -5.19 -8.13
CA PRO A 140 29.30 -4.12 -9.00
C PRO A 140 28.51 -4.07 -10.32
N PRO A 141 28.16 -2.87 -10.82
CA PRO A 141 28.67 -1.57 -10.39
C PRO A 141 27.90 -0.92 -9.22
N ASN A 142 27.07 -1.66 -8.47
CA ASN A 142 26.23 -1.15 -7.38
C ASN A 142 25.24 -0.06 -7.84
N THR A 143 24.61 -0.28 -9.00
CA THR A 143 23.62 0.64 -9.57
C THR A 143 22.46 0.86 -8.59
N ILE A 144 22.07 2.11 -8.41
CA ILE A 144 20.85 2.49 -7.70
C ILE A 144 19.71 2.50 -8.71
N GLU A 145 18.67 1.73 -8.45
CA GLU A 145 17.47 1.65 -9.28
C GLU A 145 16.25 2.08 -8.46
N PRO A 146 15.34 2.87 -9.04
CA PRO A 146 14.06 3.13 -8.41
C PRO A 146 13.23 1.85 -8.37
N TRP A 147 12.31 1.81 -7.41
CA TRP A 147 11.26 0.81 -7.36
C TRP A 147 10.31 0.98 -8.56
N LEU A 148 10.46 0.12 -9.58
CA LEU A 148 9.66 0.16 -10.80
C LEU A 148 8.50 -0.81 -10.74
#